data_AF-A0A7X5D4R6-F1
#
_entry.id   AF-A0A7X5D4R6-F1
#
_cell.length_a   1.000
_cell.length_b   1.000
_cell.length_c   1.000
_cell.angle_alpha   90.00
_cell.angle_beta   90.00
_cell.angle_gamma   90.00
#
_symmetry.space_group_name_H-M   'P 1'
#
loop_
_entity.id
_entity.type
_entity.pdbx_description
1 polymer ?
#
loop_
_entity_poly.entity_id
_entity_poly.type
_entity_poly.pdbx_seq_one_letter_code
_entity_poly.pdbx_strand_id
1 'polypeptide(L)'
;MPRESKAAKIQRAAEIEQVMYELYGEGACSLDYRDPFTLTCAVVLSAQCTDAAVNKVTPTLFDAYPTPQALAGAKLEDVEAVIRTLGFFRAKAKNLIALAQKLCLDFGGVVPQDVDALQTLPGVGRKTANCVMCEAFRDPQGIAVDTHVYRIAHRLKLAGPSADTPAKTEAALLAVYPRDQWLFINHQWVHFGREYCQARNPKCVECPVGQKGLCPSFSPA
;
A
#
# COMPACT_ATOMS: atom_id res chain seq x y z
N MET A 1 30.84 -2.56 13.92
CA MET A 1 29.77 -3.05 14.82
C MET A 1 29.43 -4.48 14.44
N PRO A 2 29.32 -5.41 15.39
CA PRO A 2 28.89 -6.78 15.10
C PRO A 2 27.51 -6.77 14.44
N ARG A 3 27.27 -7.74 13.55
CA ARG A 3 26.01 -7.90 12.83
C ARG A 3 24.93 -8.31 13.83
N GLU A 4 23.85 -7.53 13.93
CA GLU A 4 22.67 -7.85 14.73
C GLU A 4 22.17 -9.27 14.40
N SER A 5 21.88 -10.07 15.43
CA SER A 5 21.32 -11.41 15.24
C SER A 5 19.89 -11.34 14.72
N LYS A 6 19.40 -12.41 14.06
CA LYS A 6 18.00 -12.47 13.59
C LYS A 6 17.00 -12.28 14.74
N ALA A 7 17.27 -12.90 15.90
CA ALA A 7 16.41 -12.78 17.08
C ALA A 7 16.35 -11.35 17.62
N ALA A 8 17.50 -10.67 17.74
CA ALA A 8 17.56 -9.27 18.16
C ALA A 8 16.82 -8.34 17.18
N LYS A 9 16.93 -8.60 15.87
CA LYS A 9 16.19 -7.86 14.84
C LYS A 9 14.67 -8.03 14.96
N ILE A 10 14.20 -9.26 15.21
CA ILE A 10 12.77 -9.55 15.42
C ILE A 10 12.27 -8.81 16.67
N GLN A 11 13.01 -8.88 17.77
CA GLN A 11 12.67 -8.18 19.00
C GLN A 11 12.57 -6.66 18.78
N ARG A 12 13.56 -6.07 18.10
CA ARG A 12 13.54 -4.65 17.76
C ARG A 12 12.40 -4.27 16.81
N ALA A 13 12.06 -5.14 15.85
CA ALA A 13 10.91 -4.94 14.98
C ALA A 13 9.61 -4.88 15.79
N ALA A 14 9.43 -5.79 16.76
CA ALA A 14 8.28 -5.76 17.66
C ALA A 14 8.19 -4.47 18.50
N GLU A 15 9.33 -3.98 19.02
CA GLU A 15 9.38 -2.70 19.74
C GLU A 15 9.08 -1.50 18.85
N ILE A 16 9.54 -1.52 17.58
CA ILE A 16 9.19 -0.51 16.58
C ILE A 16 7.68 -0.53 16.33
N GLU A 17 7.08 -1.70 16.17
CA GLU A 17 5.64 -1.83 15.94
C GLU A 17 4.83 -1.29 17.12
N GLN A 18 5.25 -1.53 18.36
CA GLN A 18 4.61 -0.92 19.54
C GLN A 18 4.59 0.62 19.45
N VAL A 19 5.70 1.22 19.04
CA VAL A 19 5.77 2.68 18.83
C VAL A 19 4.83 3.13 17.71
N MET A 20 4.78 2.39 16.60
CA MET A 20 3.90 2.71 15.48
C MET A 20 2.42 2.63 15.87
N TYR A 21 2.05 1.59 16.62
CA TYR A 21 0.70 1.38 17.10
C TYR A 21 0.27 2.42 18.14
N GLU A 22 1.17 2.84 19.04
CA GLU A 22 0.93 3.95 19.98
C GLU A 22 0.65 5.28 19.26
N LEU A 23 1.33 5.55 18.14
CA LEU A 23 1.19 6.80 17.38
C LEU A 23 -0.02 6.79 16.44
N TYR A 24 -0.28 5.67 15.78
CA TYR A 24 -1.18 5.62 14.62
C TYR A 24 -2.28 4.54 14.73
N GLY A 25 -2.26 3.69 15.75
CA GLY A 25 -3.13 2.53 15.85
C GLY A 25 -2.99 1.61 14.64
N GLU A 26 -4.12 1.18 14.08
CA GLU A 26 -4.17 0.40 12.83
C GLU A 26 -3.78 1.24 11.59
N GLY A 27 -3.76 2.57 11.70
CA GLY A 27 -3.70 3.47 10.57
C GLY A 27 -5.02 3.55 9.80
N ALA A 28 -5.13 4.53 8.91
CA ALA A 28 -6.34 4.73 8.11
C ALA A 28 -6.02 4.70 6.61
N CYS A 29 -6.88 4.04 5.84
CA CYS A 29 -6.88 4.17 4.39
C CYS A 29 -7.40 5.55 3.99
N SER A 30 -6.61 6.27 3.18
CA SER A 30 -6.95 7.60 2.67
C SER A 30 -7.80 7.58 1.41
N LEU A 31 -8.02 6.41 0.80
CA LEU A 31 -8.89 6.26 -0.36
C LEU A 31 -10.31 5.94 0.09
N ASP A 32 -11.29 6.62 -0.51
CA ASP A 32 -12.71 6.35 -0.23
C ASP A 32 -13.20 5.15 -1.04
N TYR A 33 -13.78 4.16 -0.37
CA TYR A 33 -14.33 2.94 -0.97
C TYR A 33 -15.50 2.38 -0.15
N ARG A 34 -16.27 1.47 -0.74
CA ARG A 34 -17.40 0.80 -0.08
C ARG A 34 -17.31 -0.72 -0.10
N ASP A 35 -16.49 -1.28 -0.98
CA ASP A 35 -16.34 -2.71 -1.20
C ASP A 35 -14.97 -3.01 -1.84
N PRO A 36 -14.55 -4.30 -1.96
CA PRO A 36 -13.28 -4.66 -2.56
C PRO A 36 -13.10 -4.20 -4.02
N PHE A 37 -14.19 -4.11 -4.79
CA PHE A 37 -14.14 -3.68 -6.19
C PHE A 37 -13.79 -2.20 -6.30
N THR A 38 -14.54 -1.34 -5.62
CA THR A 38 -14.32 0.10 -5.56
C THR A 38 -12.95 0.43 -4.97
N LEU A 39 -12.48 -0.29 -3.94
CA LEU A 39 -11.11 -0.14 -3.44
C LEU A 39 -10.09 -0.48 -4.53
N THR A 40 -10.23 -1.63 -5.19
CA THR A 40 -9.28 -2.06 -6.23
C THR A 40 -9.19 -1.01 -7.34
N CYS A 41 -10.31 -0.49 -7.82
CA CYS A 41 -10.34 0.60 -8.79
C CYS A 41 -9.66 1.87 -8.26
N ALA A 42 -9.95 2.27 -7.02
CA ALA A 42 -9.35 3.47 -6.40
C ALA A 42 -7.82 3.34 -6.28
N VAL A 43 -7.30 2.17 -5.89
CA VAL A 43 -5.85 1.94 -5.79
C VAL A 43 -5.19 1.91 -7.17
N VAL A 44 -5.84 1.36 -8.20
CA VAL A 44 -5.35 1.45 -9.59
C VAL A 44 -5.30 2.92 -10.05
N LEU A 45 -6.30 3.74 -9.69
CA LEU A 45 -6.32 5.17 -10.00
C LEU A 45 -5.28 5.97 -9.23
N SER A 46 -4.91 5.57 -8.02
CA SER A 46 -3.92 6.27 -7.19
C SER A 46 -2.47 6.11 -7.67
N ALA A 47 -2.22 5.21 -8.63
CA ALA A 47 -0.92 5.11 -9.27
C ALA A 47 -0.47 6.47 -9.83
N GLN A 48 0.62 7.00 -9.27
CA GLN A 48 1.18 8.32 -9.58
C GLN A 48 0.15 9.46 -9.48
N CYS A 49 -0.76 9.37 -8.51
CA CYS A 49 -1.75 10.38 -8.21
C CYS A 49 -1.89 10.54 -6.69
N THR A 50 -2.48 11.64 -6.24
CA THR A 50 -2.80 11.81 -4.82
C THR A 50 -4.15 11.17 -4.53
N ASP A 51 -4.29 10.54 -3.36
CA ASP A 51 -5.57 9.95 -2.94
C ASP A 51 -6.70 10.99 -2.94
N ALA A 52 -6.40 12.24 -2.53
CA ALA A 52 -7.36 13.34 -2.57
C ALA A 52 -7.86 13.68 -4.00
N ALA A 53 -7.06 13.47 -5.04
CA ALA A 53 -7.51 13.64 -6.41
C ALA A 53 -8.37 12.47 -6.87
N VAL A 54 -8.02 11.24 -6.46
CA VAL A 54 -8.83 10.04 -6.71
C VAL A 54 -10.20 10.16 -6.06
N ASN A 55 -10.25 10.50 -4.77
CA ASN A 55 -11.49 10.66 -4.00
C ASN A 55 -12.44 11.74 -4.55
N LYS A 56 -11.93 12.69 -5.34
CA LYS A 56 -12.78 13.69 -6.02
C LYS A 56 -13.53 13.11 -7.21
N VAL A 57 -13.01 12.08 -7.87
CA VAL A 57 -13.60 11.52 -9.10
C VAL A 57 -14.30 10.18 -8.87
N THR A 58 -13.90 9.43 -7.86
CA THR A 58 -14.46 8.10 -7.58
C THR A 58 -15.95 8.10 -7.21
N PRO A 59 -16.54 9.12 -6.53
CA PRO A 59 -17.99 9.12 -6.30
C PRO A 59 -18.77 9.09 -7.60
N THR A 60 -18.47 10.00 -8.54
CA THR A 60 -19.11 10.04 -9.86
C THR A 60 -18.86 8.76 -10.66
N LEU A 61 -17.65 8.20 -10.59
CA LEU A 61 -17.32 6.95 -11.27
C LEU A 61 -18.14 5.77 -10.72
N PHE A 62 -18.24 5.64 -9.40
CA PHE A 62 -18.88 4.49 -8.73
C PHE A 62 -20.40 4.62 -8.63
N ASP A 63 -20.94 5.82 -8.81
CA ASP A 63 -22.38 6.03 -9.03
C ASP A 63 -22.79 5.60 -10.45
N ALA A 64 -21.98 5.94 -11.46
CA ALA A 64 -22.23 5.54 -12.85
C ALA A 64 -21.96 4.04 -13.09
N TYR A 65 -20.93 3.50 -12.44
CA TYR A 65 -20.48 2.11 -12.63
C TYR A 65 -20.31 1.39 -11.28
N PRO A 66 -21.42 1.03 -10.62
CA PRO A 66 -21.35 0.55 -9.25
C PRO A 66 -20.81 -0.87 -9.10
N THR A 67 -20.77 -1.65 -10.18
CA THR A 67 -20.37 -3.05 -10.20
C THR A 67 -19.35 -3.34 -11.31
N PRO A 68 -18.60 -4.46 -11.23
CA PRO A 68 -17.74 -4.89 -12.33
C PRO A 68 -18.49 -5.03 -13.65
N GLN A 69 -19.71 -5.52 -13.66
CA GLN A 69 -20.52 -5.69 -14.87
C GLN A 69 -20.85 -4.34 -15.51
N ALA A 70 -21.23 -3.35 -14.70
CA ALA A 70 -21.51 -2.00 -15.18
C ALA A 70 -20.26 -1.36 -15.80
N LEU A 71 -19.10 -1.49 -15.14
CA LEU A 71 -17.85 -0.92 -15.64
C LEU A 71 -17.29 -1.69 -16.85
N ALA A 72 -17.49 -3.00 -16.93
CA ALA A 72 -17.03 -3.84 -18.04
C ALA A 72 -17.70 -3.50 -19.37
N GLY A 73 -18.96 -3.05 -19.32
CA GLY A 73 -19.73 -2.60 -20.47
C GLY A 73 -19.67 -1.09 -20.73
N ALA A 74 -18.87 -0.34 -19.96
CA ALA A 74 -18.75 1.10 -20.12
C ALA A 74 -18.09 1.48 -21.44
N LYS A 75 -18.51 2.60 -22.03
CA LYS A 75 -17.78 3.22 -23.13
C LYS A 75 -16.50 3.86 -22.59
N LEU A 76 -15.40 3.69 -23.32
CA LEU A 76 -14.11 4.20 -22.88
C LEU A 76 -14.13 5.73 -22.69
N GLU A 77 -14.79 6.44 -23.59
CA GLU A 77 -14.87 7.90 -23.60
C GLU A 77 -15.61 8.46 -22.37
N ASP A 78 -16.63 7.75 -21.90
CA ASP A 78 -17.42 8.14 -20.72
C ASP A 78 -16.57 8.00 -19.45
N VAL A 79 -15.84 6.88 -19.30
CA VAL A 79 -14.91 6.68 -18.19
C VAL A 79 -13.78 7.71 -18.24
N GLU A 80 -13.19 7.93 -19.42
CA GLU A 80 -12.16 8.94 -19.63
C GLU A 80 -12.62 10.34 -19.21
N ALA A 81 -13.88 10.71 -19.50
CA ALA A 81 -14.43 12.01 -19.12
C ALA A 81 -14.53 12.18 -17.60
N VAL A 82 -14.96 11.14 -16.87
CA VAL A 82 -15.08 11.16 -15.40
C VAL A 82 -13.71 11.32 -14.74
N ILE A 83 -12.70 10.57 -15.19
CA ILE A 83 -11.37 10.56 -14.55
C ILE A 83 -10.34 11.49 -15.22
N ARG A 84 -10.79 12.38 -16.12
CA ARG A 84 -9.93 13.22 -16.97
C ARG A 84 -8.93 14.09 -16.20
N THR A 85 -9.26 14.49 -14.97
CA THR A 85 -8.41 15.31 -14.12
C THR A 85 -7.21 14.54 -13.55
N LEU A 86 -7.24 13.21 -13.61
CA LEU A 86 -6.13 12.39 -13.14
C LEU A 86 -5.03 12.28 -14.21
N GLY A 87 -3.77 12.25 -13.75
CA GLY A 87 -2.65 11.92 -14.63
C GLY A 87 -2.81 10.53 -15.23
N PHE A 88 -2.42 10.38 -16.51
CA PHE A 88 -2.51 9.13 -17.28
C PHE A 88 -3.94 8.56 -17.42
N PHE A 89 -4.97 9.42 -17.38
CA PHE A 89 -6.38 9.00 -17.38
C PHE A 89 -6.75 8.03 -18.52
N ARG A 90 -6.21 8.19 -19.73
CA ARG A 90 -6.50 7.28 -20.86
C ARG A 90 -6.06 5.85 -20.60
N ALA A 91 -4.85 5.66 -20.07
CA ALA A 91 -4.34 4.35 -19.71
C ALA A 91 -5.10 3.78 -18.51
N LYS A 92 -5.42 4.63 -17.53
CA LYS A 92 -6.22 4.25 -16.36
C LYS A 92 -7.63 3.80 -16.74
N ALA A 93 -8.33 4.52 -17.61
CA ALA A 93 -9.68 4.17 -18.08
C ALA A 93 -9.68 2.82 -18.79
N LYS A 94 -8.72 2.59 -19.69
CA LYS A 94 -8.53 1.28 -20.35
C LYS A 94 -8.29 0.17 -19.34
N ASN A 95 -7.41 0.38 -18.36
CA ASN A 95 -7.14 -0.61 -17.33
C ASN A 95 -8.37 -0.90 -16.47
N LEU A 96 -9.14 0.11 -16.08
CA LEU A 96 -10.35 -0.07 -15.27
C LEU A 96 -11.41 -0.94 -15.99
N ILE A 97 -11.67 -0.64 -17.27
CA ILE A 97 -12.62 -1.41 -18.07
C ILE A 97 -12.09 -2.84 -18.26
N ALA A 98 -10.82 -3.01 -18.62
CA ALA A 98 -10.22 -4.33 -18.81
C ALA A 98 -10.17 -5.16 -17.50
N LEU A 99 -9.93 -4.50 -16.36
CA LEU A 99 -10.01 -5.09 -15.03
C LEU A 99 -11.42 -5.60 -14.76
N ALA A 100 -12.43 -4.76 -14.97
CA ALA A 100 -13.82 -5.11 -14.75
C ALA A 100 -14.27 -6.26 -15.67
N GLN A 101 -13.84 -6.25 -16.93
CA GLN A 101 -14.07 -7.34 -17.89
C GLN A 101 -13.43 -8.65 -17.41
N LYS A 102 -12.17 -8.62 -16.97
CA LYS A 102 -11.48 -9.80 -16.44
C LYS A 102 -12.15 -10.34 -15.18
N LEU A 103 -12.60 -9.47 -14.28
CA LEU A 103 -13.39 -9.89 -13.12
C LEU A 103 -14.66 -10.64 -13.54
N CYS A 104 -15.39 -10.13 -14.54
CA CYS A 104 -16.60 -10.79 -15.02
C CYS A 104 -16.32 -12.15 -15.67
N LEU A 105 -15.29 -12.22 -16.52
CA LEU A 105 -14.96 -13.42 -17.29
C LEU A 105 -14.35 -14.54 -16.44
N ASP A 106 -13.37 -14.19 -15.59
CA ASP A 106 -12.52 -15.19 -14.94
C ASP A 106 -12.89 -15.40 -13.47
N PHE A 107 -13.56 -14.43 -12.84
CA PHE A 107 -13.82 -14.41 -11.40
C PHE A 107 -15.31 -14.20 -11.05
N GLY A 108 -16.22 -14.36 -12.02
CA GLY A 108 -17.67 -14.27 -11.78
C GLY A 108 -18.14 -12.87 -11.32
N GLY A 109 -17.37 -11.83 -11.60
CA GLY A 109 -17.65 -10.46 -11.17
C GLY A 109 -17.29 -10.19 -9.70
N VAL A 110 -16.43 -11.01 -9.09
CA VAL A 110 -15.97 -10.83 -7.71
C VAL A 110 -14.47 -10.63 -7.67
N VAL A 111 -13.99 -9.70 -6.83
CA VAL A 111 -12.56 -9.50 -6.61
C VAL A 111 -11.98 -10.73 -5.86
N PRO A 112 -10.96 -11.41 -6.41
CA PRO A 112 -10.39 -12.60 -5.76
C PRO A 112 -9.64 -12.24 -4.48
N GLN A 113 -9.72 -13.12 -3.47
CA GLN A 113 -9.01 -13.01 -2.19
C GLN A 113 -7.64 -13.71 -2.22
N ASP A 114 -6.86 -13.44 -3.26
CA ASP A 114 -5.55 -14.04 -3.47
C ASP A 114 -4.63 -13.05 -4.18
N VAL A 115 -3.42 -12.84 -3.64
CA VAL A 115 -2.49 -11.82 -4.17
C VAL A 115 -2.01 -12.15 -5.58
N ASP A 116 -1.85 -13.42 -5.92
CA ASP A 116 -1.37 -13.82 -7.24
C ASP A 116 -2.49 -13.68 -8.29
N ALA A 117 -3.72 -14.05 -7.94
CA ALA A 117 -4.91 -13.82 -8.76
C ALA A 117 -5.16 -12.31 -8.98
N LEU A 118 -5.07 -11.50 -7.92
CA LEU A 118 -5.20 -10.04 -8.01
C LEU A 118 -4.18 -9.43 -8.97
N GLN A 119 -2.92 -9.88 -8.93
CA GLN A 119 -1.87 -9.41 -9.83
C GLN A 119 -2.11 -9.74 -11.31
N THR A 120 -3.04 -10.65 -11.63
CA THR A 120 -3.44 -10.89 -13.02
C THR A 120 -4.37 -9.80 -13.56
N LEU A 121 -4.96 -8.95 -12.70
CA LEU A 121 -5.86 -7.89 -13.10
C LEU A 121 -5.08 -6.71 -13.74
N PRO A 122 -5.53 -6.17 -14.89
CA PRO A 122 -4.93 -5.00 -15.50
C PRO A 122 -4.74 -3.83 -14.54
N GLY A 123 -3.51 -3.33 -14.43
CA GLY A 123 -3.17 -2.21 -13.54
C GLY A 123 -2.92 -2.60 -12.07
N VAL A 124 -3.06 -3.87 -11.70
CA VAL A 124 -2.80 -4.36 -10.34
C VAL A 124 -1.42 -5.02 -10.27
N GLY A 125 -0.49 -4.35 -9.61
CA GLY A 125 0.81 -4.94 -9.24
C GLY A 125 0.81 -5.48 -7.80
N ARG A 126 1.92 -6.10 -7.37
CA ARG A 126 2.09 -6.69 -6.02
C ARG A 126 1.68 -5.75 -4.88
N LYS A 127 2.09 -4.48 -4.92
CA LYS A 127 1.70 -3.48 -3.92
C LYS A 127 0.19 -3.28 -3.87
N THR A 128 -0.45 -3.11 -5.03
CA THR A 128 -1.89 -2.92 -5.12
C THR A 128 -2.64 -4.14 -4.59
N ALA A 129 -2.21 -5.34 -4.99
CA ALA A 129 -2.80 -6.58 -4.50
C ALA A 129 -2.69 -6.71 -2.97
N ASN A 130 -1.52 -6.43 -2.39
CA ASN A 130 -1.35 -6.42 -0.93
C ASN A 130 -2.23 -5.36 -0.25
N CYS A 131 -2.36 -4.15 -0.81
CA CYS A 131 -3.28 -3.13 -0.26
C CYS A 131 -4.73 -3.63 -0.24
N VAL A 132 -5.20 -4.31 -1.29
CA VAL A 132 -6.56 -4.84 -1.35
C VAL A 132 -6.75 -5.96 -0.32
N MET A 133 -5.79 -6.87 -0.20
CA MET A 133 -5.84 -7.95 0.80
C MET A 133 -5.86 -7.43 2.24
N CYS A 134 -5.03 -6.42 2.54
CA CYS A 134 -5.03 -5.77 3.85
C CYS A 134 -6.35 -5.03 4.10
N GLU A 135 -6.75 -4.10 3.23
CA GLU A 135 -7.84 -3.17 3.58
C GLU A 135 -9.24 -3.66 3.28
N ALA A 136 -9.46 -4.36 2.17
CA ALA A 136 -10.80 -4.84 1.84
C ALA A 136 -11.12 -6.17 2.50
N PHE A 137 -10.13 -7.07 2.60
CA PHE A 137 -10.34 -8.43 3.10
C PHE A 137 -9.85 -8.65 4.52
N ARG A 138 -9.02 -7.74 5.08
CA ARG A 138 -8.42 -7.89 6.42
C ARG A 138 -7.68 -9.23 6.56
N ASP A 139 -7.15 -9.75 5.46
CA ASP A 139 -6.40 -11.00 5.37
C ASP A 139 -5.03 -10.74 4.72
N PRO A 140 -4.03 -10.30 5.49
CA PRO A 140 -2.74 -9.97 4.93
C PRO A 140 -2.02 -11.24 4.43
N GLN A 141 -1.72 -11.24 3.14
CA GLN A 141 -0.86 -12.23 2.46
C GLN A 141 0.52 -11.65 2.10
N GLY A 142 0.75 -10.39 2.47
CA GLY A 142 1.97 -9.64 2.21
C GLY A 142 1.89 -8.24 2.82
N ILE A 143 2.99 -7.49 2.70
CA ILE A 143 3.04 -6.07 3.12
C ILE A 143 3.11 -5.22 1.86
N ALA A 144 2.23 -4.23 1.73
CA ALA A 144 2.31 -3.28 0.63
C ALA A 144 3.60 -2.43 0.77
N VAL A 145 4.59 -2.65 -0.10
CA VAL A 145 5.83 -1.87 -0.10
C VAL A 145 5.73 -0.74 -1.12
N ASP A 146 5.52 0.47 -0.61
CA ASP A 146 5.60 1.71 -1.38
C ASP A 146 6.92 2.45 -1.10
N THR A 147 7.04 3.70 -1.53
CA THR A 147 8.26 4.49 -1.33
C THR A 147 8.54 4.84 0.14
N HIS A 148 7.51 4.91 0.99
CA HIS A 148 7.66 5.14 2.43
C HIS A 148 8.18 3.87 3.08
N VAL A 149 7.49 2.75 2.86
CA VAL A 149 7.85 1.46 3.44
C VAL A 149 9.25 1.04 3.02
N TYR A 150 9.56 1.16 1.72
CA TYR A 150 10.88 0.86 1.19
C TYR A 150 11.98 1.67 1.89
N ARG A 151 11.83 2.99 1.97
CA ARG A 151 12.82 3.87 2.59
C ARG A 151 13.00 3.58 4.08
N ILE A 152 11.90 3.42 4.81
CA ILE A 152 11.92 3.21 6.26
C ILE A 152 12.52 1.85 6.59
N ALA A 153 12.18 0.78 5.86
CA ALA A 153 12.74 -0.56 6.04
C ALA A 153 14.28 -0.56 5.99
N HIS A 154 14.84 0.18 5.02
CA HIS A 154 16.28 0.31 4.83
C HIS A 154 16.95 1.20 5.89
N ARG A 155 16.34 2.34 6.26
CA ARG A 155 16.86 3.20 7.34
C ARG A 155 16.84 2.49 8.71
N LEU A 156 15.82 1.68 8.98
CA LEU A 156 15.75 0.88 10.19
C LEU A 156 16.61 -0.39 10.12
N LYS A 157 17.30 -0.64 8.99
CA LYS A 157 18.10 -1.85 8.71
C LYS A 157 17.33 -3.16 8.91
N LEU A 158 16.00 -3.11 8.79
CA LEU A 158 15.14 -4.29 8.75
C LEU A 158 15.30 -4.98 7.40
N ALA A 159 15.34 -4.19 6.32
CA ALA A 159 15.81 -4.60 5.00
C ALA A 159 17.32 -4.26 4.84
N GLY A 160 18.09 -5.22 4.33
CA GLY A 160 19.52 -5.03 4.04
C GLY A 160 19.78 -4.52 2.62
N PRO A 161 21.02 -4.15 2.26
CA PRO A 161 21.35 -3.60 0.93
C PRO A 161 21.01 -4.52 -0.25
N SER A 162 20.95 -5.83 -0.03
CA SER A 162 20.55 -6.82 -1.05
C SER A 162 19.05 -6.85 -1.33
N ALA A 163 18.23 -6.17 -0.52
CA ALA A 163 16.79 -6.03 -0.70
C ALA A 163 16.44 -4.85 -1.63
N ASP A 164 17.11 -4.80 -2.77
CA ASP A 164 17.11 -3.72 -3.76
C ASP A 164 15.83 -3.59 -4.61
N THR A 165 14.80 -4.36 -4.30
CA THR A 165 13.47 -4.29 -4.94
C THR A 165 12.37 -4.27 -3.89
N PRO A 166 11.17 -3.74 -4.23
CA PRO A 166 10.02 -3.79 -3.32
C PRO A 166 9.68 -5.21 -2.86
N ALA A 167 9.73 -6.20 -3.77
CA ALA A 167 9.48 -7.61 -3.45
C ALA A 167 10.51 -8.18 -2.47
N LYS A 168 11.81 -7.88 -2.64
CA LYS A 168 12.83 -8.33 -1.68
C LYS A 168 12.72 -7.60 -0.33
N THR A 169 12.30 -6.33 -0.35
CA THR A 169 12.02 -5.56 0.87
C THR A 169 10.84 -6.17 1.63
N GLU A 170 9.76 -6.48 0.92
CA GLU A 170 8.60 -7.18 1.47
C GLU A 170 9.06 -8.48 2.15
N ALA A 171 9.77 -9.35 1.43
CA ALA A 171 10.29 -10.61 1.98
C ALA A 171 11.15 -10.42 3.25
N ALA A 172 11.95 -9.34 3.32
CA ALA A 172 12.72 -9.02 4.51
C ALA A 172 11.83 -8.61 5.70
N LEU A 173 10.75 -7.87 5.45
CA LEU A 173 9.78 -7.47 6.47
C LEU A 173 8.93 -8.66 6.95
N LEU A 174 8.45 -9.52 6.04
CA LEU A 174 7.70 -10.74 6.40
C LEU A 174 8.53 -11.70 7.27
N ALA A 175 9.86 -11.67 7.15
CA ALA A 175 10.75 -12.49 7.94
C ALA A 175 10.99 -11.98 9.37
N VAL A 176 10.56 -10.75 9.69
CA VAL A 176 10.78 -10.13 11.01
C VAL A 176 9.50 -9.72 11.74
N TYR A 177 8.41 -9.46 11.00
CA TYR A 177 7.10 -9.17 11.56
C TYR A 177 6.18 -10.39 11.52
N PRO A 178 5.43 -10.69 12.60
CA PRO A 178 4.39 -11.71 12.58
C PRO A 178 3.21 -11.28 11.70
N ARG A 179 2.46 -12.26 11.17
CA ARG A 179 1.45 -12.04 10.12
C ARG A 179 0.30 -11.11 10.53
N ASP A 180 -0.10 -11.17 11.79
CA ASP A 180 -1.14 -10.32 12.38
C ASP A 180 -0.79 -8.82 12.30
N GLN A 181 0.50 -8.47 12.30
CA GLN A 181 0.96 -7.08 12.19
C GLN A 181 1.04 -6.57 10.75
N TRP A 182 1.14 -7.46 9.75
CA TRP A 182 1.32 -7.06 8.34
C TRP A 182 0.22 -6.14 7.82
N LEU A 183 -0.97 -6.25 8.41
CA LEU A 183 -2.14 -5.43 8.13
C LEU A 183 -1.87 -3.93 8.30
N PHE A 184 -1.09 -3.55 9.32
CA PHE A 184 -0.96 -2.16 9.75
C PHE A 184 0.31 -1.47 9.26
N ILE A 185 1.36 -2.25 9.00
CA ILE A 185 2.71 -1.73 8.71
C ILE A 185 2.70 -0.69 7.59
N ASN A 186 1.98 -0.92 6.49
CA ASN A 186 1.97 0.05 5.40
C ASN A 186 1.37 1.39 5.83
N HIS A 187 0.18 1.38 6.42
CA HIS A 187 -0.51 2.60 6.82
C HIS A 187 0.31 3.40 7.84
N GLN A 188 0.72 2.74 8.92
CA GLN A 188 1.53 3.36 9.95
C GLN A 188 2.83 3.95 9.38
N TRP A 189 3.53 3.24 8.50
CA TRP A 189 4.81 3.70 7.97
C TRP A 189 4.64 4.80 6.91
N VAL A 190 3.51 4.84 6.20
CA VAL A 190 3.16 5.97 5.36
C VAL A 190 2.99 7.23 6.22
N HIS A 191 2.22 7.16 7.32
CA HIS A 191 2.04 8.28 8.25
C HIS A 191 3.37 8.70 8.88
N PHE A 192 4.10 7.75 9.47
CA PHE A 192 5.42 7.96 10.07
C PHE A 192 6.42 8.57 9.09
N GLY A 193 6.39 8.11 7.83
CA GLY A 193 7.28 8.60 6.77
C GLY A 193 6.94 10.00 6.29
N ARG A 194 5.70 10.48 6.48
CA ARG A 194 5.28 11.85 6.19
C ARG A 194 5.60 12.78 7.37
N GLU A 195 5.42 12.30 8.59
CA GLU A 195 5.59 13.09 9.81
C GLU A 195 7.04 13.22 10.27
N TYR A 196 7.75 12.09 10.40
CA TYR A 196 9.09 12.03 10.98
C TYR A 196 10.15 11.60 9.97
N CYS A 197 9.99 10.43 9.35
CA CYS A 197 11.01 9.78 8.52
C CYS A 197 10.91 10.22 7.04
N GLN A 198 10.91 11.54 6.82
CA GLN A 198 10.78 12.16 5.51
C GLN A 198 11.93 11.80 4.56
N ALA A 199 11.66 11.80 3.25
CA ALA A 199 12.67 11.43 2.25
C ALA A 199 13.90 12.34 2.33
N ARG A 200 13.68 13.64 2.49
CA ARG A 200 14.71 14.67 2.73
C ARG A 200 14.57 15.19 4.16
N ASN A 201 15.69 15.46 4.82
CA ASN A 201 15.74 16.06 6.17
C ASN A 201 14.79 15.39 7.19
N PRO A 202 14.93 14.07 7.45
CA PRO A 202 14.12 13.40 8.47
C PRO A 202 14.30 14.05 9.84
N LYS A 203 13.22 14.16 10.61
CA LYS A 203 13.20 14.75 11.96
C LYS A 203 13.77 13.80 13.02
N CYS A 204 15.02 13.37 12.86
CA CYS A 204 15.61 12.30 13.68
C CYS A 204 15.65 12.63 15.18
N VAL A 205 15.83 13.91 15.55
CA VAL A 205 15.88 14.36 16.95
C VAL A 205 14.52 14.21 17.65
N GLU A 206 13.42 14.43 16.92
CA GLU A 206 12.04 14.32 17.42
C GLU A 206 11.43 12.94 17.19
N CYS A 207 12.14 12.04 16.48
CA CYS A 207 11.64 10.75 16.04
C CYS A 207 11.46 9.80 17.23
N PRO A 208 10.23 9.31 17.53
CA PRO A 208 10.01 8.42 18.68
C PRO A 208 10.81 7.11 18.63
N VAL A 209 11.00 6.55 17.43
CA VAL A 209 11.84 5.37 17.21
C VAL A 209 13.32 5.68 17.45
N GLY A 210 13.77 6.88 17.07
CA GLY A 210 15.14 7.34 17.30
C GLY A 210 15.41 7.60 18.79
N GLN A 211 14.49 8.28 19.48
CA GLN A 211 14.58 8.60 20.90
C GLN A 211 14.61 7.35 21.80
N LYS A 212 13.95 6.26 21.38
CA LYS A 212 14.02 4.96 22.05
C LYS A 212 15.27 4.15 21.70
N GLY A 213 16.20 4.68 20.89
CA GLY A 213 17.41 3.97 20.48
C GLY A 213 17.19 2.81 19.50
N LEU A 214 16.01 2.73 18.88
CA LEU A 214 15.62 1.61 18.01
C LEU A 214 16.02 1.81 16.54
N CYS A 215 16.44 3.02 16.16
CA CYS A 215 16.84 3.37 14.80
C CYS A 215 18.36 3.27 14.61
N PRO A 216 18.90 2.25 13.92
CA PRO A 216 20.34 2.08 13.75
C PRO A 216 21.00 3.07 12.79
N SER A 217 20.20 3.94 12.17
CA SER A 217 20.65 5.03 11.30
C SER A 217 20.66 6.39 12.00
N PHE A 218 20.21 6.45 13.25
CA PHE A 218 20.31 7.64 14.09
C PHE A 218 21.35 7.41 15.17
N SER A 219 22.31 8.34 15.28
CA SER A 219 23.18 8.48 16.44
C SER A 219 22.91 9.87 17.00
N PRO A 220 22.39 10.02 18.23
CA PRO A 220 22.37 11.32 18.88
C PRO A 220 23.81 11.81 18.99
N ALA A 221 24.02 13.09 18.66
CA ALA A 221 25.29 13.79 18.88
C ALA A 221 25.46 14.10 20.37
#